data_AF-A0A4Q9HV13-F1
#
_entry.id   AF-A0A4Q9HV13-F1
#
_cell.length_a   1.000
_cell.length_b   1.000
_cell.length_c   1.000
_cell.angle_alpha   90.00
_cell.angle_beta   90.00
_cell.angle_gamma   90.00
#
_symmetry.space_group_name_H-M   'P 1'
#
loop_
_entity.id
_entity.type
_entity.pdbx_description
1 polymer ?
#
loop_
_entity_poly.entity_id
_entity_poly.type
_entity_poly.pdbx_seq_one_letter_code
_entity_poly.pdbx_strand_id
1 'polypeptide(L)'
;MTWFKVDDTAHAHPKLLKAGNAALGLWVRAGAYAAQHLTEGVIPGVVAQLYGTAPQARKLVASGLWHTAGHDCTRCAQPAQGDYVMHDFLIYNPTRARVEDDRAKAADRQQRAREKAAAQRNQERNPIDSSANRPRNDAEPSAESDESSANQIEFPEDSAGQGTPSQPDGMDPSRSPRPDPSRPAVPPTEVQQASYGSTPTVPPNLTPLRDALTAAGVVVEWSLAEADWFRLEAIVARTAVPALVEHAREQWRRARSRPRSVRYFLPGWTALPPVPAGAPTAPGADVIRLDVARPGRVARAADMFAAALSPQENAQ
;
A
#
# COMPACT_ATOMS: atom_id res chain seq x y z
N MET A 1 -14.55 8.15 -1.11
CA MET A 1 -14.60 6.80 -1.72
C MET A 1 -15.75 6.03 -1.10
N THR A 2 -16.46 5.22 -1.88
CA THR A 2 -17.52 4.35 -1.35
C THR A 2 -16.99 2.95 -1.09
N TRP A 3 -17.46 2.36 0.00
CA TRP A 3 -17.11 1.00 0.43
C TRP A 3 -18.37 0.15 0.39
N PHE A 4 -18.23 -1.08 -0.08
CA PHE A 4 -19.26 -2.09 0.15
C PHE A 4 -19.05 -2.68 1.55
N LYS A 5 -20.04 -2.50 2.43
CA LYS A 5 -19.95 -2.93 3.82
C LYS A 5 -20.41 -4.37 3.95
N VAL A 6 -19.53 -5.21 4.51
CA VAL A 6 -19.80 -6.60 4.86
C VAL A 6 -19.59 -6.74 6.36
N ASP A 7 -20.55 -7.35 7.05
CA ASP A 7 -20.49 -7.62 8.47
C ASP A 7 -19.37 -8.63 8.79
N ASP A 8 -18.67 -8.45 9.90
CA ASP A 8 -17.56 -9.33 10.30
C ASP A 8 -18.03 -10.75 10.65
N THR A 9 -19.28 -10.91 11.09
CA THR A 9 -19.92 -12.22 11.34
C THR A 9 -20.48 -12.88 10.08
N ALA A 10 -20.48 -12.18 8.93
CA ALA A 10 -21.08 -12.67 7.69
C ALA A 10 -20.51 -14.02 7.23
N HIS A 11 -19.24 -14.30 7.52
CA HIS A 11 -18.55 -15.54 7.15
C HIS A 11 -19.24 -16.81 7.69
N ALA A 12 -19.95 -16.72 8.81
CA ALA A 12 -20.68 -17.83 9.42
C ALA A 12 -22.21 -17.80 9.14
N HIS A 13 -22.70 -16.82 8.38
CA HIS A 13 -24.12 -16.65 8.16
C HIS A 13 -24.70 -17.79 7.29
N PRO A 14 -25.83 -18.44 7.68
CA PRO A 14 -26.35 -19.61 6.98
C PRO A 14 -26.60 -19.42 5.47
N LYS A 15 -27.05 -18.22 5.05
CA LYS A 15 -27.26 -17.92 3.63
C LYS A 15 -25.94 -17.88 2.83
N LEU A 16 -24.85 -17.41 3.45
CA LEU A 16 -23.53 -17.33 2.82
C LEU A 16 -22.89 -18.71 2.72
N LEU A 17 -22.99 -19.50 3.79
CA LEU A 17 -22.57 -20.90 3.79
C LEU A 17 -23.32 -21.73 2.73
N LYS A 18 -24.66 -21.56 2.62
CA LYS A 18 -25.48 -22.23 1.60
C LYS A 18 -25.10 -21.86 0.17
N ALA A 19 -24.70 -20.61 -0.07
CA ALA A 19 -24.24 -20.16 -1.39
C ALA A 19 -22.89 -20.79 -1.79
N GLY A 20 -22.01 -20.95 -0.81
CA GLY A 20 -20.66 -21.49 -0.98
C GLY A 20 -19.64 -20.46 -1.49
N ASN A 21 -18.36 -20.73 -1.28
CA ASN A 21 -17.26 -19.77 -1.47
C ASN A 21 -17.19 -19.16 -2.88
N ALA A 22 -17.43 -19.97 -3.92
CA ALA A 22 -17.39 -19.48 -5.30
C ALA A 22 -18.51 -18.47 -5.59
N ALA A 23 -19.72 -18.68 -5.05
CA ALA A 23 -20.83 -17.75 -5.18
C ALA A 23 -20.62 -16.51 -4.29
N LEU A 24 -20.03 -16.69 -3.11
CA LEU A 24 -19.67 -15.58 -2.22
C LEU A 24 -18.67 -14.62 -2.89
N GLY A 25 -17.68 -15.14 -3.62
CA GLY A 25 -16.76 -14.30 -4.41
C GLY A 25 -17.49 -13.42 -5.43
N LEU A 26 -18.48 -13.97 -6.13
CA LEU A 26 -19.34 -13.20 -7.05
C LEU A 26 -20.15 -12.14 -6.29
N TRP A 27 -20.73 -12.51 -5.14
CA TRP A 27 -21.52 -11.60 -4.29
C TRP A 27 -20.69 -10.39 -3.83
N VAL A 28 -19.47 -10.59 -3.33
CA VAL A 28 -18.59 -9.49 -2.90
C VAL A 28 -18.22 -8.57 -4.06
N ARG A 29 -17.86 -9.12 -5.23
CA ARG A 29 -17.50 -8.32 -6.41
C ARG A 29 -18.68 -7.49 -6.92
N ALA A 30 -19.86 -8.10 -6.99
CA ALA A 30 -21.08 -7.40 -7.40
C ALA A 30 -21.50 -6.33 -6.37
N GLY A 31 -21.31 -6.58 -5.08
CA GLY A 31 -21.56 -5.60 -4.02
C GLY A 31 -20.62 -4.40 -4.10
N ALA A 32 -19.33 -4.64 -4.35
CA ALA A 32 -18.35 -3.58 -4.60
C ALA A 32 -18.74 -2.73 -5.83
N TYR A 33 -19.17 -3.37 -6.92
CA TYR A 33 -19.71 -2.67 -8.09
C TYR A 33 -20.90 -1.79 -7.72
N ALA A 34 -21.89 -2.33 -6.98
CA ALA A 34 -23.08 -1.58 -6.61
C ALA A 34 -22.76 -0.36 -5.74
N ALA A 35 -21.81 -0.49 -4.80
CA ALA A 35 -21.34 0.63 -3.97
C ALA A 35 -20.54 1.66 -4.76
N GLN A 36 -19.73 1.25 -5.74
CA GLN A 36 -18.95 2.15 -6.59
C GLN A 36 -19.86 2.97 -7.52
N HIS A 37 -20.83 2.29 -8.15
CA HIS A 37 -21.71 2.86 -9.16
C HIS A 37 -23.01 3.44 -8.60
N LEU A 38 -23.22 3.37 -7.27
CA LEU A 38 -24.40 3.89 -6.58
C LEU A 38 -25.72 3.33 -7.16
N THR A 39 -25.71 2.04 -7.51
CA THR A 39 -26.87 1.35 -8.08
C THR A 39 -27.82 0.82 -7.02
N GLU A 40 -27.60 1.18 -5.74
CA GLU A 40 -28.47 0.82 -4.62
C GLU A 40 -28.72 -0.68 -4.48
N GLY A 41 -27.75 -1.50 -4.88
CA GLY A 41 -27.80 -2.95 -4.81
C GLY A 41 -28.28 -3.63 -6.08
N VAL A 42 -28.66 -2.87 -7.12
CA VAL A 42 -28.97 -3.42 -8.44
C VAL A 42 -27.69 -3.84 -9.15
N ILE A 43 -27.70 -5.06 -9.69
CA ILE A 43 -26.58 -5.71 -10.36
C ILE A 43 -27.04 -6.04 -11.78
N PRO A 44 -26.55 -5.32 -12.80
CA PRO A 44 -26.88 -5.63 -14.18
C PRO A 44 -26.46 -7.05 -14.55
N GLY A 45 -27.28 -7.75 -15.33
CA GLY A 45 -27.02 -9.14 -15.73
C GLY A 45 -25.67 -9.31 -16.42
N VAL A 46 -25.27 -8.33 -17.23
CA VAL A 46 -23.95 -8.28 -17.89
C VAL A 46 -22.79 -8.21 -16.89
N VAL A 47 -22.97 -7.52 -15.76
CA VAL A 47 -21.95 -7.42 -14.71
C VAL A 47 -21.86 -8.72 -13.93
N ALA A 48 -23.01 -9.36 -13.64
CA ALA A 48 -23.04 -10.67 -13.01
C ALA A 48 -22.32 -11.73 -13.87
N GLN A 49 -22.50 -11.68 -15.19
CA GLN A 49 -21.80 -12.56 -16.15
C GLN A 49 -20.31 -12.24 -16.29
N LEU A 50 -19.91 -10.97 -16.13
CA LEU A 50 -18.51 -10.57 -16.19
C LEU A 50 -17.71 -11.07 -14.98
N TYR A 51 -18.31 -11.06 -13.79
CA TYR A 51 -17.60 -11.42 -12.56
C TYR A 51 -17.69 -12.90 -12.19
N GLY A 52 -18.66 -13.63 -12.72
CA GLY A 52 -18.92 -15.01 -12.32
C GLY A 52 -19.72 -15.79 -13.36
N THR A 53 -20.21 -16.94 -12.93
CA THR A 53 -20.88 -17.90 -13.82
C THR A 53 -22.37 -18.02 -13.50
N ALA A 54 -23.19 -18.42 -14.48
CA ALA A 54 -24.62 -18.61 -14.27
C ALA A 54 -24.97 -19.58 -13.11
N PRO A 55 -24.23 -20.69 -12.87
CA PRO A 55 -24.45 -21.52 -11.67
C PRO A 55 -24.21 -20.78 -10.35
N GLN A 56 -23.21 -19.88 -10.27
CA GLN A 56 -22.95 -19.08 -9.07
C GLN A 56 -24.10 -18.11 -8.81
N ALA A 57 -24.57 -17.40 -9.85
CA ALA A 57 -25.72 -16.51 -9.74
C ALA A 57 -26.98 -17.26 -9.28
N ARG A 58 -27.26 -18.45 -9.84
CA ARG A 58 -28.37 -19.31 -9.40
C ARG A 58 -28.27 -19.70 -7.93
N LYS A 59 -27.06 -20.00 -7.43
CA LYS A 59 -26.85 -20.30 -6.00
C LYS A 59 -27.15 -19.11 -5.11
N LEU A 60 -26.79 -17.89 -5.53
CA LEU A 60 -27.09 -16.66 -4.80
C LEU A 60 -28.59 -16.37 -4.74
N VAL A 61 -29.32 -16.65 -5.82
CA VAL A 61 -30.78 -16.55 -5.84
C VAL A 61 -31.40 -17.63 -4.94
N ALA A 62 -30.95 -18.88 -5.05
CA ALA A 62 -31.47 -19.99 -4.25
C ALA A 62 -31.14 -19.90 -2.75
N SER A 63 -30.10 -19.15 -2.37
CA SER A 63 -29.78 -18.84 -0.97
C SER A 63 -30.49 -17.59 -0.45
N GLY A 64 -31.21 -16.86 -1.31
CA GLY A 64 -31.92 -15.63 -0.96
C GLY A 64 -30.97 -14.46 -0.69
N LEU A 65 -29.75 -14.50 -1.24
CA LEU A 65 -28.82 -13.37 -1.23
C LEU A 65 -29.06 -12.40 -2.38
N TRP A 66 -29.53 -12.92 -3.52
CA TRP A 66 -29.97 -12.13 -4.66
C TRP A 66 -31.44 -12.41 -4.98
N HIS A 67 -32.09 -11.44 -5.61
CA HIS A 67 -33.41 -11.61 -6.18
C HIS A 67 -33.40 -11.28 -7.67
N THR A 68 -34.23 -11.98 -8.43
CA THR A 68 -34.50 -11.71 -9.84
C THR A 68 -35.73 -10.82 -9.99
N ALA A 69 -36.03 -10.38 -11.22
CA ALA A 69 -37.28 -9.71 -11.53
C ALA A 69 -38.48 -10.59 -11.13
N GLY A 70 -39.50 -9.99 -10.51
CA GLY A 70 -40.74 -10.67 -10.11
C GLY A 70 -40.64 -11.47 -8.80
N HIS A 71 -39.71 -11.10 -7.91
CA HIS A 71 -39.56 -11.75 -6.61
C HIS A 71 -40.52 -11.17 -5.55
N ASP A 72 -40.84 -11.93 -4.51
CA ASP A 72 -41.84 -11.54 -3.49
C ASP A 72 -41.29 -10.73 -2.31
N CYS A 73 -40.04 -10.24 -2.35
CA CYS A 73 -39.45 -9.53 -1.22
C CYS A 73 -39.93 -8.08 -1.16
N THR A 74 -40.50 -7.69 -0.02
CA THR A 74 -40.98 -6.31 0.22
C THR A 74 -39.88 -5.30 0.51
N ARG A 75 -38.67 -5.76 0.83
CA ARG A 75 -37.53 -4.90 1.23
C ARG A 75 -36.61 -4.52 0.07
N CYS A 76 -36.70 -5.23 -1.04
CA CYS A 76 -35.81 -5.06 -2.19
C CYS A 76 -36.58 -4.46 -3.36
N ALA A 77 -35.94 -3.55 -4.09
CA ALA A 77 -36.52 -3.01 -5.33
C ALA A 77 -36.60 -4.10 -6.41
N GLN A 78 -37.61 -4.04 -7.27
CA GLN A 78 -37.71 -4.97 -8.40
C GLN A 78 -36.66 -4.64 -9.46
N PRO A 79 -35.72 -5.54 -9.77
CA PRO A 79 -34.76 -5.32 -10.85
C PRO A 79 -35.44 -5.50 -12.22
N ALA A 80 -34.79 -4.98 -13.27
CA ALA A 80 -35.20 -5.22 -14.64
C ALA A 80 -35.05 -6.71 -15.01
N GLN A 81 -35.73 -7.14 -16.07
CA GLN A 81 -35.65 -8.53 -16.52
C GLN A 81 -34.22 -8.89 -16.95
N GLY A 82 -33.66 -9.95 -16.36
CA GLY A 82 -32.27 -10.37 -16.59
C GLY A 82 -31.25 -9.75 -15.63
N ASP A 83 -31.65 -8.76 -14.84
CA ASP A 83 -30.86 -8.16 -13.78
C ASP A 83 -31.16 -8.80 -12.43
N TYR A 84 -30.29 -8.53 -11.47
CA TYR A 84 -30.40 -9.00 -10.10
C TYR A 84 -30.41 -7.82 -9.14
N VAL A 85 -30.99 -8.01 -7.96
CA VAL A 85 -30.85 -7.09 -6.84
C VAL A 85 -30.28 -7.83 -5.64
N MET A 86 -29.35 -7.21 -4.95
CA MET A 86 -28.77 -7.76 -3.74
C MET A 86 -29.70 -7.55 -2.55
N HIS A 87 -29.97 -8.63 -1.83
CA HIS A 87 -30.87 -8.60 -0.70
C HIS A 87 -30.36 -7.67 0.42
N ASP A 88 -31.24 -6.82 0.93
CA ASP A 88 -30.98 -5.92 2.08
C ASP A 88 -29.79 -4.97 1.91
N PHE A 89 -29.43 -4.63 0.67
CA PHE A 89 -28.29 -3.75 0.40
C PHE A 89 -28.36 -2.43 1.18
N LEU A 90 -29.50 -1.76 1.13
CA LEU A 90 -29.73 -0.44 1.72
C LEU A 90 -29.90 -0.45 3.25
N ILE A 91 -29.99 -1.64 3.88
CA ILE A 91 -30.02 -1.72 5.35
C ILE A 91 -28.65 -1.36 5.92
N TYR A 92 -27.58 -1.81 5.25
CA TYR A 92 -26.21 -1.63 5.74
C TYR A 92 -25.40 -0.64 4.91
N ASN A 93 -25.74 -0.47 3.63
CA ASN A 93 -25.04 0.42 2.70
C ASN A 93 -25.79 1.74 2.52
N PRO A 94 -25.08 2.87 2.32
CA PRO A 94 -25.71 4.15 2.12
C PRO A 94 -26.45 4.21 0.78
N THR A 95 -27.54 5.00 0.74
CA THR A 95 -28.26 5.34 -0.50
C THR A 95 -27.41 6.24 -1.40
N ARG A 96 -27.76 6.31 -2.69
CA ARG A 96 -27.09 7.20 -3.64
C ARG A 96 -27.11 8.66 -3.16
N ALA A 97 -28.29 9.14 -2.75
CA ALA A 97 -28.48 10.51 -2.28
C ALA A 97 -27.59 10.85 -1.08
N ARG A 98 -27.45 9.91 -0.12
CA ARG A 98 -26.58 10.12 1.04
C ARG A 98 -25.11 10.21 0.65
N VAL A 99 -24.65 9.34 -0.26
CA VAL A 99 -23.27 9.39 -0.73
C VAL A 99 -22.97 10.70 -1.47
N GLU A 100 -23.90 11.17 -2.30
CA GLU A 100 -23.75 12.43 -3.05
C GLU A 100 -23.70 13.64 -2.12
N ASP A 101 -24.57 13.68 -1.10
CA ASP A 101 -24.56 14.72 -0.06
C ASP A 101 -23.26 14.70 0.75
N ASP A 102 -22.79 13.52 1.18
CA ASP A 102 -21.51 13.38 1.87
C ASP A 102 -20.32 13.85 1.02
N ARG A 103 -20.36 13.59 -0.30
CA ARG A 103 -19.35 14.08 -1.27
C ARG A 103 -19.42 15.60 -1.42
N ALA A 104 -20.61 16.19 -1.52
CA ALA A 104 -20.79 17.63 -1.62
C ALA A 104 -20.28 18.34 -0.36
N LYS A 105 -20.65 17.85 0.83
CA LYS A 105 -20.17 18.36 2.11
C LYS A 105 -18.64 18.23 2.26
N ALA A 106 -18.06 17.14 1.77
CA ALA A 106 -16.60 16.99 1.78
C ALA A 106 -15.90 17.98 0.84
N ALA A 107 -16.48 18.23 -0.35
CA ALA A 107 -15.97 19.22 -1.29
C ALA A 107 -16.04 20.65 -0.72
N ASP A 108 -17.17 21.03 -0.10
CA ASP A 108 -17.33 22.33 0.54
C ASP A 108 -16.31 22.54 1.69
N ARG A 109 -16.14 21.54 2.56
CA ARG A 109 -15.09 21.60 3.61
C ARG A 109 -13.70 21.80 3.02
N GLN A 110 -13.38 21.09 1.93
CA GLN A 110 -12.09 21.21 1.27
C GLN A 110 -11.92 22.59 0.61
N GLN A 111 -12.96 23.15 0.01
CA GLN A 111 -12.94 24.48 -0.57
C GLN A 111 -12.70 25.54 0.50
N ARG A 112 -13.47 25.53 1.59
CA ARG A 112 -13.30 26.47 2.72
C ARG A 112 -11.91 26.40 3.33
N ALA A 113 -11.35 25.19 3.45
CA ALA A 113 -9.99 25.01 3.94
C ALA A 113 -8.94 25.63 3.00
N ARG A 114 -9.13 25.49 1.67
CA ARG A 114 -8.25 26.09 0.65
C ARG A 114 -8.35 27.62 0.63
N GLU A 115 -9.56 28.17 0.74
CA GLU A 115 -9.80 29.61 0.82
C GLU A 115 -9.17 30.21 2.08
N LYS A 116 -9.36 29.58 3.25
CA LYS A 116 -8.72 30.01 4.49
C LYS A 116 -7.19 29.99 4.39
N ALA A 117 -6.63 28.92 3.83
CA ALA A 117 -5.18 28.83 3.62
C ALA A 117 -4.66 29.85 2.61
N ALA A 118 -5.45 30.20 1.58
CA ALA A 118 -5.10 31.24 0.62
C ALA A 118 -5.14 32.64 1.25
N ALA A 119 -6.16 32.93 2.05
CA ALA A 119 -6.27 34.19 2.79
C ALA A 119 -5.09 34.37 3.77
N GLN A 120 -4.72 33.32 4.51
CA GLN A 120 -3.57 33.35 5.41
C GLN A 120 -2.26 33.62 4.66
N ARG A 121 -2.01 32.92 3.53
CA ARG A 121 -0.82 33.19 2.69
C ARG A 121 -0.79 34.61 2.12
N ASN A 122 -1.96 35.19 1.83
CA ASN A 122 -2.03 36.56 1.33
C ASN A 122 -1.71 37.58 2.44
N GLN A 123 -2.19 37.34 3.67
CA GLN A 123 -1.82 38.14 4.84
C GLN A 123 -0.30 38.07 5.11
N GLU A 124 0.31 36.88 5.01
CA GLU A 124 1.75 36.70 5.19
C GLU A 124 2.58 37.37 4.08
N ARG A 125 2.06 37.47 2.85
CA ARG A 125 2.75 38.12 1.71
C ARG A 125 2.63 39.65 1.70
N ASN A 126 1.60 40.24 2.30
CA ASN A 126 1.41 41.69 2.42
C ASN A 126 1.48 42.14 3.89
N PRO A 127 2.67 42.18 4.52
CA PRO A 127 2.80 42.65 5.89
C PRO A 127 2.67 44.18 6.06
N ILE A 128 2.49 44.95 4.97
CA ILE A 128 2.70 46.40 4.96
C ILE A 128 1.50 47.24 5.44
N ASP A 129 0.32 46.68 5.72
CA ASP A 129 -0.86 47.52 6.06
C ASP A 129 -1.69 47.10 7.28
N SER A 130 -1.13 46.26 8.18
CA SER A 130 -1.90 45.76 9.34
C SER A 130 -1.44 46.29 10.72
N SER A 131 -0.54 47.28 10.77
CA SER A 131 -0.15 47.93 12.04
C SER A 131 -0.66 49.37 12.21
N ALA A 132 -1.25 50.00 11.19
CA ALA A 132 -1.57 51.43 11.24
C ALA A 132 -2.96 51.78 11.84
N ASN A 133 -3.86 50.81 12.06
CA ASN A 133 -5.23 51.08 12.51
C ASN A 133 -5.76 50.11 13.58
N ARG A 134 -4.91 49.73 14.56
CA ARG A 134 -5.46 49.30 15.86
C ARG A 134 -5.66 50.56 16.72
N PRO A 135 -6.89 50.93 17.11
CA PRO A 135 -7.08 51.99 18.08
C PRO A 135 -6.40 51.55 19.38
N ARG A 136 -5.36 52.29 19.75
CA ARG A 136 -4.74 52.25 21.07
C ARG A 136 -5.77 52.80 22.04
N ASN A 137 -6.53 51.91 22.67
CA ASN A 137 -7.35 52.29 23.80
C ASN A 137 -6.40 52.58 24.98
N ASP A 138 -6.00 53.83 25.11
CA ASP A 138 -5.41 54.38 26.32
C ASP A 138 -6.54 54.60 27.33
N ALA A 139 -6.79 53.61 28.18
CA ALA A 139 -7.55 53.76 29.41
C ALA A 139 -6.97 52.79 30.44
N GLU A 140 -6.10 53.30 31.30
CA GLU A 140 -5.88 52.66 32.60
C GLU A 140 -7.20 52.69 33.39
N PRO A 141 -7.52 51.57 34.06
CA PRO A 141 -7.68 51.67 35.50
C PRO A 141 -6.79 50.66 36.21
N SER A 142 -6.26 51.16 37.33
CA SER A 142 -5.34 50.52 38.24
C SER A 142 -5.86 49.21 38.84
N ALA A 143 -4.90 48.28 38.97
CA ALA A 143 -4.78 47.19 39.93
C ALA A 143 -5.99 46.85 40.83
N GLU A 144 -6.62 45.71 40.55
CA GLU A 144 -6.87 44.66 41.54
C GLU A 144 -6.72 43.30 40.83
N SER A 145 -5.73 42.52 41.28
CA SER A 145 -5.43 41.18 40.81
C SER A 145 -6.36 40.18 41.49
N ASP A 146 -7.41 39.75 40.78
CA ASP A 146 -8.14 38.53 41.08
C ASP A 146 -8.04 37.59 39.86
N GLU A 147 -7.22 36.56 40.01
CA GLU A 147 -7.06 35.50 39.02
C GLU A 147 -8.32 34.64 38.93
N SER A 148 -8.86 34.46 37.73
CA SER A 148 -9.86 33.43 37.46
C SER A 148 -9.64 32.86 36.06
N SER A 149 -8.78 31.85 35.99
CA SER A 149 -8.56 30.96 34.86
C SER A 149 -9.86 30.23 34.48
N ALA A 150 -10.43 30.57 33.33
CA ALA A 150 -11.57 29.87 32.75
C ALA A 150 -11.26 29.42 31.32
N ASN A 151 -10.37 28.43 31.21
CA ASN A 151 -10.38 27.39 30.16
C ASN A 151 -9.39 26.25 30.50
N GLN A 152 -9.53 25.67 31.70
CA GLN A 152 -9.20 24.26 31.91
C GLN A 152 -10.52 23.51 32.07
N ILE A 153 -10.76 22.55 31.18
CA ILE A 153 -11.81 21.54 31.39
C ILE A 153 -11.16 20.46 32.25
N GLU A 154 -11.37 20.54 33.56
CA GLU A 154 -11.12 19.44 34.49
C GLU A 154 -12.30 18.46 34.45
N PHE A 155 -11.99 17.17 34.40
CA PHE A 155 -12.96 16.10 34.61
C PHE A 155 -13.32 16.04 36.10
N PRO A 156 -14.60 15.88 36.50
CA PRO A 156 -14.94 15.74 37.92
C PRO A 156 -14.43 14.39 38.44
N GLU A 157 -13.34 14.42 39.21
CA GLU A 157 -13.04 13.41 40.22
C GLU A 157 -13.66 13.89 41.53
N ASP A 158 -14.91 13.50 41.80
CA ASP A 158 -15.33 13.36 43.19
C ASP A 158 -15.94 11.99 43.43
N SER A 159 -15.37 11.39 44.46
CA SER A 159 -15.49 10.01 44.84
C SER A 159 -16.66 9.88 45.79
N ALA A 160 -17.64 9.03 45.45
CA ALA A 160 -18.49 8.43 46.46
C ALA A 160 -17.59 7.54 47.35
N GLY A 161 -17.37 7.98 48.58
CA GLY A 161 -16.40 7.36 49.49
C GLY A 161 -16.70 5.92 49.89
N GLN A 162 -15.63 5.15 50.06
CA GLN A 162 -15.44 4.18 51.13
C GLN A 162 -13.94 4.17 51.48
N GLY A 163 -13.59 4.71 52.64
CA GLY A 163 -12.23 4.71 53.17
C GLY A 163 -11.94 3.42 53.91
N THR A 164 -11.22 2.50 53.28
CA THR A 164 -10.40 1.46 53.94
C THR A 164 -9.28 1.03 52.99
N PRO A 165 -8.03 0.81 53.47
CA PRO A 165 -6.95 0.37 52.61
C PRO A 165 -7.12 -1.11 52.23
N SER A 166 -7.37 -1.41 50.96
CA SER A 166 -7.37 -2.77 50.44
C SER A 166 -5.93 -3.25 50.20
N GLN A 167 -5.61 -4.33 50.89
CA GLN A 167 -4.37 -5.12 50.89
C GLN A 167 -4.05 -5.67 49.48
N PRO A 168 -2.78 -5.77 49.05
CA PRO A 168 -2.46 -6.46 47.81
C PRO A 168 -2.56 -7.98 48.03
N ASP A 169 -3.57 -8.61 47.45
CA ASP A 169 -3.71 -10.06 47.42
C ASP A 169 -2.65 -10.70 46.52
N GLY A 170 -2.02 -11.74 47.07
CA GLY A 170 -0.95 -12.49 46.44
C GLY A 170 -1.40 -13.36 45.27
N MET A 171 -0.40 -13.88 44.58
CA MET A 171 -0.47 -14.98 43.61
C MET A 171 -1.40 -16.11 44.10
N ASP A 172 -2.54 -16.29 43.43
CA ASP A 172 -3.14 -17.62 43.26
C ASP A 172 -3.86 -17.70 41.89
N PRO A 173 -3.71 -18.80 41.12
CA PRO A 173 -4.08 -18.85 39.71
C PRO A 173 -5.57 -19.16 39.50
N SER A 174 -6.17 -18.45 38.55
CA SER A 174 -7.52 -18.70 38.05
C SER A 174 -7.68 -20.12 37.49
N ARG A 175 -8.71 -20.80 38.00
CA ARG A 175 -9.31 -22.06 37.54
C ARG A 175 -9.39 -22.16 36.01
N SER A 176 -8.50 -22.97 35.43
CA SER A 176 -8.74 -23.67 34.17
C SER A 176 -9.21 -25.09 34.49
N PRO A 177 -10.08 -25.73 33.69
CA PRO A 177 -10.44 -27.13 33.89
C PRO A 177 -9.18 -28.02 33.81
N ARG A 178 -8.85 -28.73 34.89
CA ARG A 178 -7.74 -29.70 34.91
C ARG A 178 -8.03 -30.85 33.93
N PRO A 179 -7.02 -31.35 33.19
CA PRO A 179 -7.09 -32.66 32.55
C PRO A 179 -7.13 -33.76 33.62
N ASP A 180 -8.01 -34.74 33.44
CA ASP A 180 -8.16 -35.95 34.25
C ASP A 180 -6.86 -36.81 34.23
N PRO A 181 -6.30 -37.22 35.39
CA PRO A 181 -5.09 -38.04 35.47
C PRO A 181 -5.27 -39.50 35.04
N SER A 182 -6.46 -39.93 34.62
CA SER A 182 -6.76 -41.32 34.25
C SER A 182 -6.62 -41.63 32.75
N ARG A 183 -6.22 -40.64 31.93
CA ARG A 183 -6.13 -40.82 30.47
C ARG A 183 -4.72 -41.27 30.05
N PRO A 184 -4.55 -42.43 29.38
CA PRO A 184 -3.24 -42.87 28.91
C PRO A 184 -2.70 -41.90 27.85
N ALA A 185 -1.43 -41.53 28.01
CA ALA A 185 -0.71 -40.56 27.19
C ALA A 185 -0.59 -41.03 25.73
N VAL A 186 -1.04 -40.20 24.80
CA VAL A 186 -0.72 -40.33 23.38
C VAL A 186 0.74 -39.89 23.18
N PRO A 187 1.60 -40.67 22.50
CA PRO A 187 3.00 -40.30 22.30
C PRO A 187 3.13 -39.07 21.41
N PRO A 188 4.12 -38.18 21.65
CA PRO A 188 4.29 -36.96 20.88
C PRO A 188 4.90 -37.30 19.53
N THR A 189 4.05 -37.48 18.52
CA THR A 189 4.50 -37.44 17.12
C THR A 189 4.21 -36.03 16.61
N GLU A 190 5.28 -35.29 16.35
CA GLU A 190 5.33 -34.09 15.52
C GLU A 190 4.23 -33.05 15.78
N VAL A 191 4.33 -32.36 16.92
CA VAL A 191 3.87 -30.97 16.98
C VAL A 191 4.85 -30.18 16.10
N GLN A 192 4.50 -30.06 14.83
CA GLN A 192 5.15 -29.14 13.91
C GLN A 192 5.22 -27.77 14.58
N GLN A 193 6.45 -27.34 14.86
CA GLN A 193 6.75 -25.98 15.27
C GLN A 193 6.19 -25.06 14.18
N ALA A 194 5.04 -24.45 14.45
CA ALA A 194 4.57 -23.30 13.72
C ALA A 194 5.66 -22.23 13.84
N SER A 195 6.38 -22.05 12.75
CA SER A 195 7.43 -21.04 12.61
C SER A 195 6.75 -19.68 12.52
N TYR A 196 6.67 -18.99 13.66
CA TYR A 196 6.31 -17.58 13.69
C TYR A 196 7.50 -16.80 13.10
N GLY A 197 7.37 -16.34 11.86
CA GLY A 197 8.30 -15.40 11.23
C GLY A 197 9.13 -15.95 10.07
N SER A 198 8.51 -16.55 9.06
CA SER A 198 9.14 -16.57 7.74
C SER A 198 9.19 -15.13 7.22
N THR A 199 10.40 -14.59 7.12
CA THR A 199 10.69 -13.44 6.26
C THR A 199 10.05 -13.67 4.88
N PRO A 200 9.50 -12.64 4.20
CA PRO A 200 8.99 -12.81 2.85
C PRO A 200 10.11 -13.38 2.00
N THR A 201 9.95 -14.65 1.63
CA THR A 201 10.98 -15.41 0.92
C THR A 201 11.08 -14.79 -0.47
N VAL A 202 12.20 -14.10 -0.71
CA VAL A 202 12.49 -13.51 -2.02
C VAL A 202 12.39 -14.62 -3.07
N PRO A 203 11.59 -14.44 -4.14
CA PRO A 203 11.47 -15.41 -5.22
C PRO A 203 12.85 -15.82 -5.80
N PRO A 204 13.05 -17.09 -6.17
CA PRO A 204 14.37 -17.62 -6.54
C PRO A 204 14.98 -16.95 -7.79
N ASN A 205 14.14 -16.46 -8.70
CA ASN A 205 14.51 -15.65 -9.88
C ASN A 205 15.07 -14.26 -9.51
N LEU A 206 14.80 -13.76 -8.30
CA LEU A 206 15.27 -12.45 -7.81
C LEU A 206 16.45 -12.57 -6.86
N THR A 207 16.78 -13.78 -6.41
CA THR A 207 17.97 -14.08 -5.59
C THR A 207 19.28 -13.56 -6.23
N PRO A 208 19.54 -13.75 -7.54
CA PRO A 208 20.78 -13.23 -8.15
C PRO A 208 20.89 -11.70 -8.09
N LEU A 209 19.77 -10.99 -8.26
CA LEU A 209 19.74 -9.53 -8.14
C LEU A 209 19.96 -9.09 -6.69
N ARG A 210 19.34 -9.77 -5.72
CA ARG A 210 19.52 -9.50 -4.29
C ARG A 210 20.97 -9.67 -3.87
N ASP A 211 21.56 -10.79 -4.25
CA ASP A 211 22.93 -11.12 -3.87
C ASP A 211 23.92 -10.16 -4.55
N ALA A 212 23.67 -9.77 -5.81
CA ALA A 212 24.48 -8.77 -6.51
C ALA A 212 24.35 -7.35 -5.92
N LEU A 213 23.15 -6.93 -5.49
CA LEU A 213 22.96 -5.65 -4.78
C LEU A 213 23.64 -5.65 -3.41
N THR A 214 23.57 -6.77 -2.69
CA THR A 214 24.21 -6.94 -1.39
C THR A 214 25.73 -6.91 -1.53
N ALA A 215 26.29 -7.63 -2.51
CA ALA A 215 27.71 -7.58 -2.84
C ALA A 215 28.18 -6.17 -3.26
N ALA A 216 27.31 -5.40 -3.90
CA ALA A 216 27.56 -4.00 -4.27
C ALA A 216 27.42 -3.00 -3.10
N GLY A 217 27.10 -3.48 -1.89
CA GLY A 217 26.93 -2.65 -0.68
C GLY A 217 25.58 -1.94 -0.57
N VAL A 218 24.61 -2.28 -1.41
CA VAL A 218 23.24 -1.75 -1.38
C VAL A 218 22.35 -2.71 -0.58
N VAL A 219 22.34 -2.55 0.73
CA VAL A 219 21.53 -3.37 1.65
C VAL A 219 20.17 -2.70 1.86
N VAL A 220 19.11 -3.33 1.36
CA VAL A 220 17.72 -2.85 1.44
C VAL A 220 16.77 -3.96 1.84
N GLU A 221 15.62 -3.58 2.39
CA GLU A 221 14.52 -4.47 2.71
C GLU A 221 13.81 -4.97 1.44
N TRP A 222 13.47 -6.26 1.43
CA TRP A 222 12.78 -6.95 0.34
C TRP A 222 11.31 -7.26 0.69
N SER A 223 10.66 -6.35 1.41
CA SER A 223 9.21 -6.40 1.64
C SER A 223 8.50 -5.65 0.50
N LEU A 224 8.02 -6.41 -0.48
CA LEU A 224 7.20 -5.88 -1.57
C LEU A 224 5.79 -6.47 -1.50
N ALA A 225 4.81 -5.68 -1.96
CA ALA A 225 3.47 -6.19 -2.25
C ALA A 225 3.52 -7.09 -3.50
N GLU A 226 2.56 -8.00 -3.63
CA GLU A 226 2.48 -8.97 -4.74
C GLU A 226 2.59 -8.32 -6.13
N ALA A 227 1.91 -7.19 -6.35
CA ALA A 227 1.98 -6.44 -7.61
C ALA A 227 3.37 -5.86 -7.92
N ASP A 228 4.13 -5.48 -6.89
CA ASP A 228 5.49 -4.95 -7.07
C ASP A 228 6.51 -6.07 -7.28
N TRP A 229 6.26 -7.27 -6.74
CA TRP A 229 7.02 -8.47 -7.09
C TRP A 229 6.94 -8.76 -8.59
N PHE A 230 5.73 -8.87 -9.15
CA PHE A 230 5.55 -9.11 -10.60
C PHE A 230 6.22 -8.04 -11.47
N ARG A 231 6.18 -6.77 -11.05
CA ARG A 231 6.87 -5.68 -11.76
C ARG A 231 8.37 -5.85 -11.74
N LEU A 232 8.93 -6.21 -10.58
CA LEU A 232 10.37 -6.45 -10.44
C LEU A 232 10.82 -7.63 -11.28
N GLU A 233 10.05 -8.72 -11.30
CA GLU A 233 10.34 -9.88 -12.16
C GLU A 233 10.34 -9.49 -13.65
N ALA A 234 9.34 -8.73 -14.10
CA ALA A 234 9.28 -8.26 -15.48
C ALA A 234 10.42 -7.27 -15.84
N ILE A 235 10.94 -6.52 -14.86
CA ILE A 235 12.14 -5.69 -15.04
C ILE A 235 13.38 -6.56 -15.19
N VAL A 236 13.57 -7.54 -14.30
CA VAL A 236 14.72 -8.45 -14.35
C VAL A 236 14.71 -9.30 -15.63
N ALA A 237 13.54 -9.66 -16.14
CA ALA A 237 13.42 -10.40 -17.40
C ALA A 237 13.84 -9.57 -18.64
N ARG A 238 13.70 -8.24 -18.61
CA ARG A 238 13.99 -7.35 -19.76
C ARG A 238 15.35 -6.64 -19.68
N THR A 239 15.93 -6.55 -18.49
CA THR A 239 17.15 -5.80 -18.21
C THR A 239 18.19 -6.67 -17.52
N ALA A 240 19.45 -6.53 -17.91
CA ALA A 240 20.52 -7.31 -17.30
C ALA A 240 20.74 -6.89 -15.84
N VAL A 241 20.91 -7.88 -14.95
CA VAL A 241 21.17 -7.67 -13.52
C VAL A 241 22.30 -6.67 -13.25
N PRO A 242 23.45 -6.67 -13.97
CA PRO A 242 24.51 -5.68 -13.76
C PRO A 242 24.07 -4.22 -13.99
N ALA A 243 23.21 -3.97 -14.97
CA ALA A 243 22.71 -2.63 -15.26
C ALA A 243 21.78 -2.11 -14.15
N LEU A 244 20.96 -2.99 -13.57
CA LEU A 244 20.10 -2.67 -12.43
C LEU A 244 20.92 -2.34 -11.18
N VAL A 245 21.98 -3.11 -10.92
CA VAL A 245 22.89 -2.91 -9.80
C VAL A 245 23.63 -1.58 -9.92
N GLU A 246 24.18 -1.25 -11.10
CA GLU A 246 24.89 0.01 -11.29
C GLU A 246 23.97 1.23 -11.12
N HIS A 247 22.75 1.16 -11.66
CA HIS A 247 21.74 2.19 -11.44
C HIS A 247 21.43 2.35 -9.94
N ALA A 248 21.22 1.24 -9.22
CA ALA A 248 20.94 1.28 -7.79
C ALA A 248 22.10 1.86 -6.97
N ARG A 249 23.35 1.55 -7.33
CA ARG A 249 24.55 2.12 -6.68
C ARG A 249 24.67 3.62 -6.89
N GLU A 250 24.41 4.10 -8.11
CA GLU A 250 24.44 5.53 -8.41
C GLU A 250 23.33 6.28 -7.64
N GLN A 251 22.12 5.72 -7.59
CA GLN A 251 21.02 6.28 -6.80
C GLN A 251 21.29 6.23 -5.30
N TRP A 252 21.91 5.17 -4.80
CA TRP A 252 22.32 5.04 -3.40
C TRP A 252 23.34 6.11 -2.99
N ARG A 253 24.31 6.40 -3.88
CA ARG A 253 25.31 7.46 -3.65
C ARG A 253 24.73 8.87 -3.69
N ARG A 254 23.73 9.11 -4.55
CA ARG A 254 23.06 10.41 -4.69
C ARG A 254 21.95 10.66 -3.67
N ALA A 255 21.46 9.62 -3.01
CA ALA A 255 20.36 9.73 -2.08
C ALA A 255 20.78 10.51 -0.81
N ARG A 256 20.05 11.57 -0.48
CA ARG A 256 20.22 12.32 0.78
C ARG A 256 19.93 11.49 2.03
N SER A 257 19.09 10.46 1.88
CA SER A 257 18.72 9.51 2.93
C SER A 257 18.81 8.09 2.37
N ARG A 258 19.39 7.16 3.12
CA ARG A 258 19.56 5.77 2.68
C ARG A 258 18.19 5.12 2.41
N PRO A 259 17.92 4.66 1.18
CA PRO A 259 16.72 3.89 0.86
C PRO A 259 16.57 2.70 1.80
N ARG A 260 15.36 2.49 2.34
CA ARG A 260 15.08 1.37 3.24
C ARG A 260 14.59 0.12 2.51
N SER A 261 13.95 0.28 1.35
CA SER A 261 13.33 -0.81 0.59
C SER A 261 13.75 -0.78 -0.88
N VAL A 262 13.81 -1.96 -1.50
CA VAL A 262 14.07 -2.13 -2.95
C VAL A 262 13.03 -1.40 -3.82
N ARG A 263 11.83 -1.14 -3.27
CA ARG A 263 10.77 -0.36 -3.94
C ARG A 263 11.23 1.03 -4.40
N TYR A 264 12.21 1.62 -3.73
CA TYR A 264 12.77 2.93 -4.09
C TYR A 264 13.35 2.95 -5.52
N PHE A 265 13.92 1.84 -5.98
CA PHE A 265 14.58 1.77 -7.29
C PHE A 265 13.64 1.41 -8.43
N LEU A 266 12.43 0.89 -8.15
CA LEU A 266 11.49 0.42 -9.17
C LEU A 266 11.17 1.48 -10.24
N PRO A 267 10.86 2.75 -9.92
CA PRO A 267 10.57 3.76 -10.94
C PRO A 267 11.77 4.01 -11.86
N GLY A 268 12.98 4.07 -11.31
CA GLY A 268 14.20 4.25 -12.08
C GLY A 268 14.50 3.06 -12.99
N TRP A 269 14.32 1.85 -12.48
CA TRP A 269 14.52 0.62 -13.24
C TRP A 269 13.48 0.42 -14.36
N THR A 270 12.25 0.92 -14.21
CA THR A 270 11.26 0.87 -15.31
C THR A 270 11.64 1.73 -16.51
N ALA A 271 12.44 2.77 -16.31
CA ALA A 271 12.88 3.69 -17.36
C ALA A 271 14.19 3.27 -18.03
N LEU A 272 14.83 2.19 -17.58
CA LEU A 272 16.07 1.69 -18.19
C LEU A 272 15.78 1.01 -19.54
N PRO A 273 16.67 1.22 -20.55
CA PRO A 273 16.50 0.60 -21.85
C PRO A 273 16.63 -0.94 -21.76
N PRO A 274 15.89 -1.70 -22.57
CA PRO A 274 16.04 -3.15 -22.66
C PRO A 274 17.43 -3.50 -23.20
N VAL A 275 17.93 -4.69 -22.83
CA VAL A 275 19.23 -5.18 -23.33
C VAL A 275 19.15 -5.30 -24.86
N PRO A 276 20.11 -4.73 -25.63
CA PRO A 276 20.15 -4.94 -27.08
C PRO A 276 20.36 -6.44 -27.35
N ALA A 277 19.56 -6.99 -28.26
CA ALA A 277 19.63 -8.40 -28.64
C ALA A 277 21.05 -8.76 -29.12
N GLY A 278 21.80 -9.51 -28.29
CA GLY A 278 23.18 -9.92 -28.58
C GLY A 278 24.21 -9.70 -27.47
N ALA A 279 23.86 -9.07 -26.33
CA ALA A 279 24.77 -9.01 -25.19
C ALA A 279 24.87 -10.39 -24.49
N PRO A 280 26.07 -10.91 -24.16
CA PRO A 280 26.21 -12.22 -23.55
C PRO A 280 25.57 -12.26 -22.16
N THR A 281 24.47 -13.01 -22.04
CA THR A 281 23.80 -13.33 -20.77
C THR A 281 24.20 -14.72 -20.30
N ALA A 282 25.45 -14.88 -19.85
CA ALA A 282 25.87 -16.07 -19.11
C ALA A 282 26.89 -15.71 -18.03
N PRO A 283 26.84 -16.34 -16.85
CA PRO A 283 27.80 -16.10 -15.78
C PRO A 283 29.15 -16.72 -16.18
N GLY A 284 30.20 -15.90 -16.30
CA GLY A 284 31.57 -16.35 -16.55
C GLY A 284 32.29 -15.80 -17.79
N ALA A 285 31.72 -14.84 -18.52
CA ALA A 285 32.39 -14.21 -19.67
C ALA A 285 33.33 -13.03 -19.30
N ASP A 286 33.76 -12.92 -18.05
CA ASP A 286 34.74 -11.92 -17.60
C ASP A 286 36.19 -12.39 -17.86
N VAL A 287 36.58 -12.39 -19.14
CA VAL A 287 37.99 -12.19 -19.51
C VAL A 287 38.04 -11.25 -20.70
N ILE A 288 37.99 -9.95 -20.42
CA ILE A 288 38.43 -8.94 -21.39
C ILE A 288 39.94 -9.12 -21.52
N ARG A 289 40.45 -9.63 -22.65
CA ARG A 289 41.88 -9.49 -22.96
C ARG A 289 42.16 -7.98 -23.03
N LEU A 290 43.03 -7.48 -22.16
CA LEU A 290 43.55 -6.11 -22.26
C LEU A 290 44.25 -5.98 -23.61
N ASP A 291 43.59 -5.31 -24.57
CA ASP A 291 44.29 -4.83 -25.76
C ASP A 291 45.36 -3.84 -25.31
N VAL A 292 46.59 -4.07 -25.78
CA VAL A 292 47.76 -3.25 -25.48
C VAL A 292 47.43 -1.78 -25.79
N ALA A 293 47.62 -0.93 -24.79
CA ALA A 293 47.32 0.50 -24.89
C ALA A 293 47.94 1.10 -26.16
N ARG A 294 47.11 1.77 -26.98
CA ARG A 294 47.57 2.48 -28.17
C ARG A 294 48.64 3.50 -27.77
N PRO A 295 49.79 3.56 -28.46
CA PRO A 295 50.85 4.50 -28.12
C PRO A 295 50.31 5.94 -28.19
N GLY A 296 50.59 6.71 -27.13
CA GLY A 296 50.15 8.10 -27.02
C GLY A 296 50.70 8.98 -28.14
N ARG A 297 50.09 10.16 -28.34
CA ARG A 297 50.43 11.09 -29.46
C ARG A 297 51.92 11.39 -29.59
N VAL A 298 52.67 11.40 -28.48
CA VAL A 298 54.12 11.66 -28.48
C VAL A 298 54.92 10.50 -29.08
N ALA A 299 54.53 9.25 -28.81
CA ALA A 299 55.16 8.07 -29.42
C ALA A 299 54.84 7.98 -30.92
N ARG A 300 53.61 8.32 -31.33
CA ARG A 300 53.26 8.42 -32.76
C ARG A 300 54.02 9.54 -33.49
N ALA A 301 54.29 10.66 -32.82
CA ALA A 301 55.10 11.73 -33.39
C ALA A 301 56.58 11.29 -33.52
N ALA A 302 57.12 10.60 -32.52
CA ALA A 302 58.47 10.04 -32.56
C ALA A 302 58.63 9.00 -33.69
N ASP A 303 57.65 8.10 -33.86
CA ASP A 303 57.66 7.11 -34.95
C ASP A 303 57.57 7.74 -36.34
N MET A 304 56.80 8.83 -36.49
CA MET A 304 56.73 9.58 -37.75
C MET A 304 58.04 10.32 -38.08
N PHE A 305 58.71 10.90 -37.08
CA PHE A 305 60.01 11.54 -37.28
C PHE A 305 61.12 10.51 -37.57
N ALA A 306 61.07 9.33 -36.93
CA ALA A 306 61.98 8.23 -37.23
C ALA A 306 61.80 7.67 -38.65
N ALA A 307 60.54 7.51 -39.10
CA ALA A 307 60.23 7.08 -40.46
C ALA A 307 60.61 8.12 -41.53
N ALA A 308 60.53 9.42 -41.21
CA ALA A 308 60.91 10.50 -42.12
C ALA A 308 62.43 10.66 -42.30
N LEU A 309 63.24 10.16 -41.35
CA LEU A 309 64.71 10.15 -41.43
C LEU A 309 65.28 8.92 -42.14
N SER A 310 64.44 7.96 -42.53
CA SER A 310 64.87 6.67 -43.10
C SER A 310 64.96 6.55 -44.64
N PRO A 311 64.65 7.55 -45.52
CA PRO A 311 64.81 7.37 -46.97
C PRO A 311 66.08 8.00 -47.57
N GLN A 312 67.23 7.98 -46.87
CA GLN A 312 68.53 8.32 -47.48
C GLN A 312 69.60 7.20 -47.48
N GLU A 313 69.28 5.98 -47.05
CA GLU A 313 70.28 4.88 -47.01
C GLU A 313 70.00 3.69 -47.95
N ASN A 314 69.04 3.76 -48.88
CA ASN A 314 68.81 2.71 -49.88
C ASN A 314 68.64 3.25 -51.32
N ALA A 315 69.61 4.04 -51.77
CA ALA A 315 69.87 4.28 -53.19
C ALA A 315 71.39 4.36 -53.43
N GLN A 316 72.02 3.19 -53.53
CA GLN A 316 73.21 2.94 -54.36
C GLN A 316 72.81 1.93 -55.43
#